data_AF-A0A839HGU5-F1
#
_entry.id   AF-A0A839HGU5-F1
#
_cell.length_a   1.000
_cell.length_b   1.000
_cell.length_c   1.000
_cell.angle_alpha   90.00
_cell.angle_beta   90.00
_cell.angle_gamma   90.00
#
_symmetry.space_group_name_H-M   'P 1'
#
loop_
_entity.id
_entity.type
_entity.pdbx_description
1 polymer ?
#
loop_
_entity_poly.entity_id
_entity_poly.type
_entity_poly.pdbx_seq_one_letter_code
_entity_poly.pdbx_strand_id
1 'polypeptide(L)'
;MIYSFDTDDDHEATAALLVYAVYRSRDVRRFKVSPDMWERIERFVKASAKRAKNIAQFLESLKPRLLCGTLHPKWMETGIKGLLPIIDSEGHTNYIQSANSREFLTGIIAASNETLVLRKLYRETTLIVLLVRQRLEVEKPIESKLQDETFVEESL
;
A
#
# COMPACT_ATOMS: atom_id res chain seq x y z
N MET A 1 -4.92 15.36 -0.39
CA MET A 1 -4.84 14.05 0.32
C MET A 1 -5.40 12.93 -0.55
N ILE A 2 -4.58 11.95 -0.92
CA ILE A 2 -4.94 10.84 -1.82
C ILE A 2 -4.47 9.52 -1.17
N TYR A 3 -5.32 8.49 -1.14
CA TYR A 3 -5.04 7.19 -0.49
C TYR A 3 -4.53 7.30 0.97
N SER A 4 -5.03 8.30 1.69
CA SER A 4 -4.59 8.66 3.06
C SER A 4 -3.13 9.13 3.16
N PHE A 5 -2.54 9.60 2.06
CA PHE A 5 -1.26 10.32 2.04
C PHE A 5 -1.48 11.81 1.82
N ASP A 6 -0.69 12.61 2.52
CA ASP A 6 -0.72 14.07 2.47
C ASP A 6 0.02 14.60 1.22
N THR A 7 -0.57 14.33 0.07
CA THR A 7 -0.14 14.83 -1.25
C THR A 7 -1.38 15.02 -2.14
N ASP A 8 -1.21 15.86 -3.15
CA ASP A 8 -2.16 16.11 -4.23
C ASP A 8 -1.65 15.59 -5.59
N ASP A 9 -0.48 14.94 -5.61
CA ASP A 9 0.06 14.25 -6.80
C ASP A 9 -0.32 12.75 -6.74
N ASP A 10 -1.16 12.32 -7.68
CA ASP A 10 -1.63 10.93 -7.81
C ASP A 10 -0.47 9.92 -7.92
N HIS A 11 0.63 10.30 -8.58
CA HIS A 11 1.79 9.43 -8.78
C HIS A 11 2.60 9.28 -7.49
N GLU A 12 2.71 10.35 -6.69
CA GLU A 12 3.32 10.28 -5.35
C GLU A 12 2.48 9.42 -4.42
N ALA A 13 1.16 9.63 -4.40
CA ALA A 13 0.24 8.83 -3.59
C ALA A 13 0.29 7.35 -3.97
N THR A 14 0.32 7.05 -5.27
CA THR A 14 0.46 5.68 -5.77
C THR A 14 1.81 5.07 -5.37
N ALA A 15 2.90 5.81 -5.53
CA ALA A 15 4.24 5.37 -5.11
C ALA A 15 4.30 5.08 -3.60
N ALA A 16 3.74 5.96 -2.77
CA ALA A 16 3.67 5.80 -1.33
C ALA A 16 2.81 4.59 -0.94
N LEU A 17 1.67 4.39 -1.60
CA LEU A 17 0.79 3.25 -1.37
C LEU A 17 1.49 1.91 -1.65
N LEU A 18 2.25 1.82 -2.74
CA LEU A 18 3.02 0.61 -3.07
C LEU A 18 4.05 0.27 -1.97
N VAL A 19 4.82 1.27 -1.52
CA VAL A 19 5.83 1.07 -0.46
C VAL A 19 5.17 0.74 0.87
N TYR A 20 4.10 1.45 1.23
CA TYR A 20 3.29 1.21 2.42
C TYR A 20 2.75 -0.22 2.44
N ALA A 21 2.11 -0.67 1.36
CA ALA A 21 1.49 -1.99 1.28
C ALA A 21 2.54 -3.10 1.45
N VAL A 22 3.71 -2.98 0.82
CA VAL A 22 4.81 -3.94 0.97
C VAL A 22 5.34 -3.92 2.41
N TYR A 23 5.59 -2.73 2.97
CA TYR A 23 6.09 -2.59 4.33
C TYR A 23 5.13 -3.18 5.36
N ARG A 24 3.84 -2.86 5.30
CA ARG A 24 2.83 -3.36 6.23
C ARG A 24 2.57 -4.86 6.10
N SER A 25 2.78 -5.42 4.91
CA SER A 25 2.61 -6.86 4.65
C SER A 25 3.86 -7.70 4.94
N ARG A 26 4.94 -7.09 5.42
CA ARG A 26 6.17 -7.81 5.76
C ARG A 26 5.98 -8.82 6.89
N ASP A 27 6.83 -9.84 6.90
CA ASP A 27 6.99 -10.68 8.08
C ASP A 27 7.69 -9.88 9.19
N VAL A 28 6.90 -9.37 10.14
CA VAL A 28 7.39 -8.57 11.28
C VAL A 28 8.33 -9.33 12.21
N ARG A 29 8.28 -10.67 12.22
CA ARG A 29 9.18 -11.50 13.04
C ARG A 29 10.59 -11.48 12.45
N ARG A 30 10.70 -11.44 11.12
CA ARG A 30 11.97 -11.47 10.39
C ARG A 30 12.49 -10.06 10.05
N PHE A 31 11.61 -9.11 9.72
CA PHE A 31 11.96 -7.72 9.43
C PHE A 31 11.54 -6.82 10.60
N LYS A 32 12.41 -6.78 11.62
CA LYS A 32 12.19 -6.01 12.85
C LYS A 32 12.42 -4.51 12.64
N VAL A 33 11.72 -3.71 13.42
CA VAL A 33 11.96 -2.26 13.49
C VAL A 33 13.30 -2.01 14.18
N SER A 34 14.18 -1.26 13.53
CA SER A 34 15.50 -0.86 14.02
C SER A 34 15.77 0.62 13.73
N PRO A 35 16.72 1.27 14.43
CA PRO A 35 17.02 2.69 14.20
C PRO A 35 17.40 3.03 12.76
N ASP A 36 18.10 2.12 12.07
CA ASP A 36 18.58 2.25 10.68
C ASP A 36 17.59 1.71 9.64
N MET A 37 16.44 1.20 10.06
CA MET A 37 15.47 0.52 9.19
C MET A 37 15.01 1.41 8.03
N TRP A 38 14.73 2.69 8.30
CA TRP A 38 14.25 3.62 7.28
C TRP A 38 15.31 3.91 6.22
N GLU A 39 16.57 4.06 6.61
CA GLU A 39 17.69 4.21 5.68
C GLU A 39 17.84 2.98 4.77
N ARG A 40 17.63 1.78 5.33
CA ARG A 40 17.62 0.54 4.55
C ARG A 40 16.44 0.48 3.58
N ILE A 41 15.24 0.89 4.01
CA ILE A 41 14.05 0.94 3.17
C ILE A 41 14.27 1.91 2.00
N GLU A 42 14.78 3.12 2.25
CA GLU A 42 15.09 4.08 1.19
C GLU A 42 16.05 3.51 0.15
N ARG A 43 17.13 2.85 0.60
CA ARG A 43 18.07 2.18 -0.32
C ARG A 43 17.41 1.07 -1.13
N PHE A 44 16.55 0.26 -0.53
CA PHE A 44 15.85 -0.82 -1.21
C PHE A 44 14.85 -0.31 -2.24
N VAL A 45 14.03 0.67 -1.87
CA VAL A 45 13.06 1.31 -2.78
C VAL A 45 13.79 1.90 -3.98
N LYS A 46 14.84 2.69 -3.74
CA LYS A 46 15.63 3.32 -4.81
C LYS A 46 16.29 2.29 -5.72
N ALA A 47 16.87 1.23 -5.16
CA ALA A 47 17.51 0.17 -5.94
C ALA A 47 16.51 -0.63 -6.78
N SER A 48 15.34 -0.94 -6.23
CA SER A 48 14.27 -1.64 -6.94
C SER A 48 13.66 -0.78 -8.04
N ALA A 49 13.41 0.50 -7.78
CA ALA A 49 12.85 1.43 -8.77
C ALA A 49 13.82 1.68 -9.94
N LYS A 50 15.13 1.82 -9.66
CA LYS A 50 16.15 2.08 -10.69
C LYS A 50 16.17 1.06 -11.84
N ARG A 51 15.86 -0.20 -11.56
CA ARG A 51 15.96 -1.31 -12.54
C ARG A 51 14.61 -1.78 -13.07
N ALA A 52 13.52 -1.31 -12.47
CA ALA A 52 12.18 -1.72 -12.86
C ALA A 52 11.73 -1.02 -14.14
N LYS A 53 11.09 -1.75 -15.04
CA LYS A 53 10.45 -1.19 -16.25
C LYS A 53 8.97 -0.85 -16.04
N ASN A 54 8.34 -1.49 -15.06
CA ASN A 54 6.93 -1.33 -14.69
C ASN A 54 6.74 -1.58 -13.19
N ILE A 55 5.52 -1.32 -12.68
CA ILE A 55 5.21 -1.46 -11.25
C ILE A 55 5.34 -2.92 -10.79
N ALA A 56 4.94 -3.88 -11.62
CA ALA A 56 5.07 -5.31 -11.31
C ALA A 56 6.53 -5.71 -11.03
N GLN A 57 7.48 -5.33 -11.91
CA GLN A 57 8.91 -5.59 -11.70
C GLN A 57 9.46 -4.89 -10.46
N PHE A 58 8.98 -3.69 -10.15
CA PHE A 58 9.34 -3.00 -8.91
C PHE A 58 8.90 -3.79 -7.68
N LEU A 59 7.64 -4.26 -7.64
CA LEU A 59 7.10 -5.05 -6.53
C LEU A 59 7.84 -6.39 -6.38
N GLU A 60 8.08 -7.10 -7.47
CA GLU A 60 8.87 -8.35 -7.47
C GLU A 60 10.30 -8.14 -6.93
N SER A 61 10.88 -6.96 -7.19
CA SER A 61 12.21 -6.62 -6.66
C SER A 61 12.20 -6.19 -5.20
N LEU A 62 11.17 -5.45 -4.75
CA LEU A 62 11.12 -4.86 -3.42
C LEU A 62 10.66 -5.85 -2.35
N LYS A 63 9.63 -6.65 -2.64
CA LYS A 63 9.04 -7.63 -1.72
C LYS A 63 10.08 -8.51 -0.99
N PRO A 64 11.03 -9.19 -1.67
CA PRO A 64 12.02 -10.02 -0.98
C PRO A 64 12.98 -9.20 -0.09
N ARG A 65 13.25 -7.93 -0.41
CA ARG A 65 14.14 -7.06 0.39
C ARG A 65 13.51 -6.66 1.73
N LEU A 66 12.18 -6.53 1.74
CA LEU A 66 11.40 -6.24 2.94
C LEU A 66 10.82 -7.49 3.61
N LEU A 67 11.19 -8.69 3.14
CA LEU A 67 10.68 -9.97 3.65
C LEU A 67 9.15 -10.04 3.61
N CYS A 68 8.56 -9.53 2.53
CA CYS A 68 7.13 -9.55 2.26
C CYS A 68 6.81 -10.70 1.28
N GLY A 69 6.14 -11.75 1.77
CA GLY A 69 5.72 -12.88 0.93
C GLY A 69 4.57 -12.51 0.00
N THR A 70 3.44 -12.10 0.57
CA THR A 70 2.25 -11.64 -0.16
C THR A 70 1.78 -10.29 0.35
N LEU A 71 1.10 -9.51 -0.51
CA LEU A 71 0.50 -8.25 -0.09
C LEU A 71 -0.86 -8.54 0.56
N HIS A 72 -1.04 -8.06 1.80
CA HIS A 72 -2.27 -8.26 2.53
C HIS A 72 -3.34 -7.23 2.09
N PRO A 73 -4.57 -7.64 1.70
CA PRO A 73 -5.58 -6.73 1.16
C PRO A 73 -5.94 -5.54 2.05
N LYS A 74 -5.94 -5.74 3.38
CA LYS A 74 -6.13 -4.67 4.37
C LYS A 74 -5.22 -3.45 4.14
N TRP A 75 -3.98 -3.67 3.71
CA TRP A 75 -3.00 -2.58 3.50
C TRP A 75 -3.01 -2.01 2.09
N MET A 76 -3.85 -2.57 1.22
CA MET A 76 -4.08 -2.13 -0.16
C MET A 76 -5.39 -1.34 -0.31
N GLU A 77 -6.17 -1.24 0.77
CA GLU A 77 -7.44 -0.54 0.78
C GLU A 77 -7.23 0.96 0.64
N THR A 78 -7.90 1.53 -0.36
CA THR A 78 -7.81 2.94 -0.74
C THR A 78 -9.10 3.70 -0.54
N GLY A 79 -10.18 2.99 -0.19
CA GLY A 79 -11.52 3.53 -0.08
C GLY A 79 -12.18 3.80 -1.44
N ILE A 80 -11.46 3.60 -2.55
CA ILE A 80 -12.01 3.72 -3.92
C ILE A 80 -12.67 2.39 -4.29
N LYS A 81 -13.91 2.22 -3.81
CA LYS A 81 -14.72 1.05 -4.11
C LYS A 81 -15.32 1.18 -5.51
N GLY A 82 -14.87 0.33 -6.43
CA GLY A 82 -15.44 0.22 -7.78
C GLY A 82 -16.88 -0.31 -7.75
N LEU A 83 -17.66 0.06 -8.77
CA LEU A 83 -18.95 -0.54 -9.06
C LEU A 83 -18.73 -1.86 -9.79
N LEU A 84 -19.27 -2.96 -9.26
CA LEU A 84 -19.23 -4.26 -9.94
C LEU A 84 -20.43 -4.35 -10.89
N PRO A 85 -20.21 -4.55 -12.20
CA PRO A 85 -21.30 -4.87 -13.10
C PRO A 85 -21.77 -6.30 -12.85
N ILE A 86 -23.07 -6.46 -12.63
CA ILE A 86 -23.76 -7.73 -12.51
C ILE A 86 -24.82 -7.77 -13.61
N ILE A 87 -24.76 -8.82 -14.43
CA ILE A 87 -25.76 -9.05 -15.47
C ILE A 87 -26.87 -9.89 -14.83
N ASP A 88 -28.10 -9.36 -14.84
CA ASP A 88 -29.28 -10.08 -14.39
C ASP A 88 -29.70 -11.17 -15.41
N SER A 89 -30.48 -12.15 -14.99
CA SER A 89 -31.12 -13.17 -15.84
C SER A 89 -31.84 -12.64 -17.09
N GLU A 90 -32.32 -11.40 -17.08
CA GLU A 90 -32.99 -10.70 -18.18
C GLU A 90 -32.00 -9.93 -19.08
N GLY A 91 -30.69 -9.96 -18.77
CA GLY A 91 -29.63 -9.36 -19.57
C GLY A 91 -29.33 -7.89 -19.24
N HIS A 92 -29.94 -7.31 -18.20
CA HIS A 92 -29.63 -5.95 -17.76
C HIS A 92 -28.34 -5.89 -16.94
N THR A 93 -27.48 -4.92 -17.24
CA THR A 93 -26.27 -4.65 -16.45
C THR A 93 -26.61 -3.73 -15.28
N ASN A 94 -26.69 -4.30 -14.09
CA ASN A 94 -26.83 -3.55 -12.84
C ASN A 94 -25.45 -3.33 -12.20
N TYR A 95 -25.25 -2.19 -11.56
CA TYR A 95 -23.99 -1.87 -10.88
C TYR A 95 -24.18 -1.94 -9.37
N ILE A 96 -23.49 -2.87 -8.70
CA ILE A 96 -23.51 -2.97 -7.25
C ILE A 96 -22.21 -2.39 -6.69
N GLN A 97 -22.32 -1.46 -5.73
CA GLN A 97 -21.19 -1.04 -4.93
C GLN A 97 -20.94 -2.13 -3.88
N SER A 98 -19.91 -2.95 -4.09
CA SER A 98 -19.58 -4.00 -3.12
C SER A 98 -18.95 -3.36 -1.89
N ALA A 99 -19.77 -3.09 -0.88
CA ALA A 99 -19.32 -2.49 0.37
C ALA A 99 -18.23 -3.34 1.08
N ASN A 100 -18.15 -4.63 0.79
CA ASN A 100 -17.25 -5.60 1.44
C ASN A 100 -16.24 -6.26 0.50
N SER A 101 -16.05 -5.80 -0.75
CA SER A 101 -15.02 -6.39 -1.62
C SER A 101 -13.62 -5.96 -1.20
N ARG A 102 -12.71 -6.93 -1.05
CA ARG A 102 -11.28 -6.68 -0.84
C ARG A 102 -10.67 -6.01 -2.06
N GLU A 103 -9.91 -4.93 -1.86
CA GLU A 103 -9.16 -4.24 -2.92
C GLU A 103 -7.76 -4.87 -3.10
N PHE A 104 -7.30 -4.96 -4.35
CA PHE A 104 -6.04 -5.65 -4.71
C PHE A 104 -5.08 -4.77 -5.53
N LEU A 105 -5.11 -3.45 -5.38
CA LEU A 105 -4.33 -2.44 -6.15
C LEU A 105 -4.44 -2.50 -7.69
N THR A 106 -5.04 -3.54 -8.26
CA THR A 106 -5.08 -3.80 -9.71
C THR A 106 -5.69 -2.65 -10.49
N GLY A 107 -6.77 -2.05 -9.98
CA GLY A 107 -7.40 -0.87 -10.59
C GLY A 107 -6.49 0.36 -10.59
N ILE A 108 -5.81 0.62 -9.47
CA ILE A 108 -4.87 1.75 -9.35
C ILE A 108 -3.68 1.54 -10.26
N ILE A 109 -3.10 0.34 -10.28
CA ILE A 109 -1.97 0.00 -11.15
C ILE A 109 -2.36 0.20 -12.62
N ALA A 110 -3.53 -0.32 -13.02
CA ALA A 110 -4.03 -0.20 -14.39
C ALA A 110 -4.31 1.25 -14.82
N ALA A 111 -4.79 2.10 -13.91
CA ALA A 111 -5.05 3.51 -14.19
C ALA A 111 -3.80 4.39 -14.10
N SER A 112 -2.74 3.92 -13.42
CA SER A 112 -1.55 4.73 -13.15
C SER A 112 -0.61 4.84 -14.35
N ASN A 113 0.04 6.01 -14.49
CA ASN A 113 1.21 6.13 -15.34
C ASN A 113 2.43 5.52 -14.65
N GLU A 114 2.70 4.24 -14.93
CA GLU A 114 3.78 3.47 -14.29
C GLU A 114 5.15 4.15 -14.39
N THR A 115 5.43 4.82 -15.51
CA THR A 115 6.73 5.49 -15.74
C THR A 115 6.93 6.64 -14.76
N LEU A 116 5.89 7.44 -14.53
CA LEU A 116 5.94 8.55 -13.58
C LEU A 116 6.01 8.04 -12.13
N VAL A 117 5.25 7.01 -11.78
CA VAL A 117 5.31 6.36 -10.46
C VAL A 117 6.72 5.84 -10.17
N LEU A 118 7.32 5.10 -11.11
CA LEU A 118 8.69 4.60 -10.97
C LEU A 118 9.71 5.74 -10.87
N ARG A 119 9.51 6.84 -11.63
CA ARG A 119 10.36 8.02 -11.53
C ARG A 119 10.29 8.65 -10.14
N LYS A 120 9.09 8.81 -9.57
CA LYS A 120 8.87 9.29 -8.20
C LYS A 120 9.58 8.38 -7.19
N LEU A 121 9.37 7.06 -7.28
CA LEU A 121 10.03 6.06 -6.43
C LEU A 121 11.56 6.13 -6.48
N TYR A 122 12.16 6.47 -7.63
CA TYR A 122 13.61 6.54 -7.81
C TYR A 122 14.24 7.89 -7.47
N ARG A 123 13.60 9.00 -7.88
CA ARG A 123 14.14 10.36 -7.76
C ARG A 123 13.73 11.05 -6.47
N GLU A 124 12.57 10.70 -5.94
CA GLU A 124 11.94 11.35 -4.79
C GLU A 124 11.71 10.35 -3.64
N THR A 125 12.56 9.30 -3.57
CA THR A 125 12.42 8.20 -2.60
C THR A 125 12.24 8.68 -1.16
N THR A 126 12.99 9.69 -0.74
CA THR A 126 12.90 10.24 0.62
C THR A 126 11.52 10.84 0.89
N LEU A 127 10.95 11.60 -0.05
CA LEU A 127 9.60 12.14 0.07
C LEU A 127 8.56 11.01 0.18
N ILE A 128 8.67 10.00 -0.70
CA ILE A 128 7.78 8.84 -0.66
C ILE A 128 7.85 8.12 0.69
N VAL A 129 9.05 7.90 1.23
CA VAL A 129 9.21 7.28 2.55
C VAL A 129 8.68 8.16 3.67
N LEU A 130 8.80 9.49 3.58
CA LEU A 130 8.20 10.41 4.56
C LEU A 130 6.68 10.33 4.56
N LEU A 131 6.03 10.28 3.39
CA LEU A 131 4.58 10.07 3.28
C LEU A 131 4.14 8.77 3.95
N VAL A 132 4.89 7.69 3.71
CA VAL A 132 4.64 6.38 4.37
C VAL A 132 4.78 6.50 5.88
N ARG A 133 5.85 7.15 6.36
CA ARG A 133 6.08 7.32 7.81
C ARG A 133 4.99 8.16 8.46
N GLN A 134 4.59 9.28 7.85
CA GLN A 134 3.51 10.12 8.36
C GLN A 134 2.22 9.32 8.52
N ARG A 135 1.83 8.55 7.50
CA ARG A 135 0.65 7.66 7.58
C ARG A 135 0.76 6.65 8.73
N LEU A 136 1.91 6.01 8.90
CA LEU A 136 2.13 5.05 9.99
C LEU A 136 2.04 5.71 11.38
N GLU A 137 2.56 6.93 11.55
CA GLU A 137 2.45 7.66 12.82
C GLU A 137 0.99 8.03 13.13
N VAL A 138 0.18 8.35 12.12
CA VAL A 138 -1.27 8.59 12.28
C VAL A 138 -2.02 7.31 12.65
N GLU A 139 -1.61 6.17 12.10
CA GLU A 139 -2.25 4.87 12.35
C GLU A 139 -1.91 4.31 13.75
N LYS A 140 -0.72 4.58 14.30
CA LYS A 140 -0.25 4.03 15.58
C LYS A 140 -1.23 4.20 16.75
N PRO A 141 -1.75 5.40 17.07
CA PRO A 141 -2.66 5.57 18.20
C PRO A 141 -3.96 4.79 18.05
N ILE A 142 -4.44 4.61 16.81
CA ILE A 142 -5.65 3.87 16.49
C ILE A 142 -5.40 2.39 16.73
N GLU A 143 -4.25 1.88 16.27
CA GLU A 143 -3.86 0.49 16.46
C GLU A 143 -3.66 0.11 17.93
N SER A 144 -3.07 1.01 18.73
CA SER A 144 -2.93 0.78 20.18
C SER A 144 -4.30 0.65 20.86
N LYS A 145 -5.25 1.54 20.55
CA LYS A 145 -6.62 1.47 21.12
C LYS A 145 -7.35 0.19 20.75
N LEU A 146 -7.26 -0.24 19.49
CA LEU A 146 -7.89 -1.47 19.01
C LEU A 146 -7.29 -2.72 19.67
N GLN A 147 -5.98 -2.73 19.93
CA GLN A 147 -5.35 -3.81 20.68
C GLN A 147 -5.89 -3.85 22.11
N ASP A 148 -5.93 -2.71 22.80
CA ASP A 148 -6.42 -2.63 24.18
C ASP A 148 -7.89 -3.12 24.29
N GLU A 149 -8.75 -2.74 23.35
CA GLU A 149 -10.16 -3.21 23.30
C GLU A 149 -10.27 -4.73 23.07
N THR A 150 -9.45 -5.29 22.17
CA THR A 150 -9.46 -6.73 21.88
C THR A 150 -8.99 -7.56 23.10
N PHE A 151 -8.00 -7.06 23.85
CA PHE A 151 -7.54 -7.73 25.07
C PHE A 151 -8.61 -7.75 26.17
N VAL A 152 -9.46 -6.73 26.25
CA VAL A 152 -10.57 -6.67 27.23
C VAL A 152 -11.67 -7.67 26.89
N GLU A 153 -11.99 -7.89 25.61
CA GLU A 153 -13.02 -8.87 25.20
C GLU A 153 -12.59 -10.33 25.38
N GLU A 154 -11.30 -10.65 25.19
CA GLU A 154 -10.79 -12.04 25.38
C GLU A 154 -10.57 -12.43 26.85
N SER A 155 -10.64 -11.47 27.79
CA SER A 155 -10.41 -11.69 29.23
C SER A 155 -11.68 -11.67 30.08
N LEU A 156 -12.86 -11.62 29.43
CA LEU A 156 -14.20 -11.77 30.02
C LEU A 156 -14.80 -13.14 29.65
#